data_AF-A0A971NQ55-F1
#
_entry.id   AF-A0A971NQ55-F1
#
_cell.length_a   1.000
_cell.length_b   1.000
_cell.length_c   1.000
_cell.angle_alpha   90.00
_cell.angle_beta   90.00
_cell.angle_gamma   90.00
#
_symmetry.space_group_name_H-M   'P 1'
#
loop_
_entity.id
_entity.type
_entity.pdbx_description
1 polymer ?
#
loop_
_entity_poly.entity_id
_entity_poly.type
_entity_poly.pdbx_seq_one_letter_code
_entity_poly.pdbx_strand_id
1 'polypeptide(L)'
;MKIQCLLIIACSFLFMGAAAPEATTYTVQSGDTLSKIAAIYMPYTAAYTKKELIASIRAINRIEGPLSIGQCLSIPVAWKEPVRPRTVAKPKNFPAKGLYMNPSSAGTRFIFDSADKLRMFGGNTIVFDAKDDMGAITFPSPIRAKYCPNEKYHPNIEELPKLIEYLHRMDIHVAARVVVFRDPIMARNRPEWCINREKQWLDPANPEVQEYILAVIRELVENGVDEIQLDYIRYFADGKTTTGVEGLSRTDIIASFLEKVHEVTAPTGVLLSVDMFGIIIWQRDVDVLVVGQDIAKMKPHVDIISPMLYPSHFNAGFAGVKNPADDPYRFIYNGVKRMMDLVGDEVVVRPWLQSFPLRVTRGFDESYIRAQINASKDAGGTGWLLWSPGNHYGDAYIAMQNLMRPKAEVRQAGEAEAQAAESVHPAQPTPAGAGAHTPSPAETGLQHEVKQPSGNNDIPGIQGTRDLETPAPPQG
;
A
#
# COMPACT_ATOMS: atom_id res chain seq x y z
N MET A 1 -11.25 -15.39 29.88
CA MET A 1 -10.67 -16.30 28.85
C MET A 1 -11.68 -17.23 28.18
N LYS A 2 -12.44 -18.08 28.90
CA LYS A 2 -13.41 -19.03 28.27
C LYS A 2 -14.48 -18.35 27.39
N ILE A 3 -15.03 -17.21 27.82
CA ILE A 3 -16.04 -16.44 27.08
C ILE A 3 -15.45 -15.82 25.80
N GLN A 4 -14.20 -15.38 25.86
CA GLN A 4 -13.53 -14.71 24.73
C GLN A 4 -13.14 -15.71 23.63
N CYS A 5 -12.73 -16.94 24.00
CA CYS A 5 -12.53 -18.02 23.01
C CYS A 5 -13.84 -18.49 22.39
N LEU A 6 -14.93 -18.65 23.17
CA LEU A 6 -16.23 -18.99 22.61
C LEU A 6 -16.77 -17.88 21.68
N LEU A 7 -16.55 -16.60 22.01
CA LEU A 7 -16.91 -15.47 21.15
C LEU A 7 -16.07 -15.42 19.86
N ILE A 8 -14.76 -15.70 19.93
CA ILE A 8 -13.89 -15.74 18.74
C ILE A 8 -14.32 -16.89 17.81
N ILE A 9 -14.64 -18.05 18.38
CA ILE A 9 -15.20 -19.19 17.65
C ILE A 9 -16.53 -18.78 17.02
N ALA A 10 -17.51 -18.32 17.80
CA ALA A 10 -18.85 -17.98 17.31
C ALA A 10 -18.90 -16.79 16.33
N CYS A 11 -18.15 -15.70 16.56
CA CYS A 11 -18.09 -14.54 15.66
C CYS A 11 -17.38 -14.89 14.35
N SER A 12 -16.36 -15.75 14.37
CA SER A 12 -15.75 -16.25 13.13
C SER A 12 -16.75 -17.06 12.32
N PHE A 13 -17.59 -17.89 12.95
CA PHE A 13 -18.60 -18.70 12.23
C PHE A 13 -19.76 -17.87 11.66
N LEU A 14 -20.28 -16.90 12.41
CA LEU A 14 -21.38 -16.04 11.97
C LEU A 14 -21.00 -15.11 10.81
N PHE A 15 -19.78 -14.58 10.81
CA PHE A 15 -19.28 -13.77 9.68
C PHE A 15 -18.81 -14.62 8.49
N MET A 16 -18.41 -15.88 8.72
CA MET A 16 -17.85 -16.73 7.66
C MET A 16 -18.82 -17.77 7.11
N GLY A 17 -20.09 -17.85 7.51
CA GLY A 17 -21.05 -18.78 6.91
C GLY A 17 -20.60 -20.25 6.88
N ALA A 18 -19.68 -20.64 7.77
CA ALA A 18 -19.20 -22.01 7.87
C ALA A 18 -20.21 -22.81 8.72
N ALA A 19 -20.53 -24.03 8.28
CA ALA A 19 -21.33 -24.97 9.04
C ALA A 19 -20.69 -25.22 10.42
N ALA A 20 -21.49 -25.65 11.41
CA ALA A 20 -20.98 -25.99 12.74
C ALA A 20 -19.75 -26.92 12.62
N PRO A 21 -18.67 -26.66 13.38
CA PRO A 21 -17.41 -27.38 13.18
C PRO A 21 -17.63 -28.89 13.32
N GLU A 22 -17.43 -29.63 12.23
CA GLU A 22 -17.21 -31.07 12.32
C GLU A 22 -15.84 -31.21 12.99
N ALA A 23 -15.78 -31.77 14.20
CA ALA A 23 -14.48 -32.06 14.81
C ALA A 23 -13.89 -33.29 14.12
N THR A 24 -12.68 -33.19 13.58
CA THR A 24 -11.91 -34.38 13.17
C THR A 24 -10.96 -34.78 14.29
N THR A 25 -10.58 -36.05 14.35
CA THR A 25 -9.71 -36.58 15.39
C THR A 25 -8.31 -36.83 14.83
N TYR A 26 -7.29 -36.40 15.57
CA TYR A 26 -5.89 -36.71 15.29
C TYR A 26 -5.26 -37.47 16.45
N THR A 27 -4.61 -38.60 16.15
CA THR A 27 -3.88 -39.39 17.16
C THR A 27 -2.41 -38.98 17.18
N VAL A 28 -1.96 -38.43 18.30
CA VAL A 28 -0.57 -37.94 18.48
C VAL A 28 0.45 -39.06 18.27
N GLN A 29 1.43 -38.78 17.41
CA GLN A 29 2.56 -39.65 17.07
C GLN A 29 3.86 -39.16 17.74
N SER A 30 4.89 -40.00 17.67
CA SER A 30 6.23 -39.63 18.14
C SER A 30 6.79 -38.43 17.37
N GLY A 31 7.30 -37.43 18.08
CA GLY A 31 7.90 -36.22 17.49
C GLY A 31 6.90 -35.13 17.08
N ASP A 32 5.61 -35.33 17.34
CA ASP A 32 4.59 -34.32 17.12
C ASP A 32 4.69 -33.15 18.08
N THR A 33 4.33 -31.98 17.56
CA THR A 33 4.05 -30.79 18.36
C THR A 33 2.73 -30.21 17.91
N LEU A 34 2.05 -29.45 18.78
CA LEU A 34 0.85 -28.72 18.37
C LEU A 34 1.10 -27.80 17.17
N SER A 35 2.32 -27.29 16.99
CA SER A 35 2.69 -26.48 15.83
C SER A 35 2.71 -27.29 14.54
N LYS A 36 3.27 -28.52 14.55
CA LYS A 36 3.24 -29.43 13.40
C LYS A 36 1.83 -29.86 13.06
N ILE A 37 1.05 -30.26 14.08
CA ILE A 37 -0.35 -30.67 13.90
C ILE A 37 -1.17 -29.50 13.35
N ALA A 38 -1.03 -28.31 13.93
CA ALA A 38 -1.71 -27.11 13.43
C ALA A 38 -1.34 -26.84 11.97
N ALA A 39 -0.06 -26.91 11.59
CA ALA A 39 0.35 -26.70 10.19
C ALA A 39 -0.31 -27.67 9.20
N ILE A 40 -0.53 -28.93 9.58
CA ILE A 40 -1.24 -29.92 8.75
C ILE A 40 -2.70 -29.52 8.54
N TYR A 41 -3.35 -29.08 9.61
CA TYR A 41 -4.79 -28.79 9.60
C TYR A 41 -5.12 -27.33 9.29
N MET A 42 -4.14 -26.44 9.20
CA MET A 42 -4.36 -25.01 8.93
C MET A 42 -5.32 -24.84 7.75
N PRO A 43 -5.10 -25.37 6.54
CA PRO A 43 -5.98 -25.13 5.39
C PRO A 43 -7.46 -25.49 5.59
N TYR A 44 -7.78 -26.37 6.55
CA TYR A 44 -9.12 -26.92 6.80
C TYR A 44 -9.87 -26.24 7.94
N THR A 45 -9.26 -25.27 8.62
CA THR A 45 -9.80 -24.68 9.87
C THR A 45 -10.07 -23.19 9.73
N ALA A 46 -11.07 -22.65 10.44
CA ALA A 46 -11.40 -21.22 10.39
C ALA A 46 -10.33 -20.29 11.03
N ALA A 47 -9.34 -20.86 11.72
CA ALA A 47 -8.23 -20.09 12.26
C ALA A 47 -7.45 -19.41 11.14
N TYR A 48 -7.09 -18.14 11.32
CA TYR A 48 -6.28 -17.42 10.35
C TYR A 48 -4.79 -17.61 10.61
N THR A 49 -4.41 -17.72 11.89
CA THR A 49 -3.03 -17.95 12.30
C THR A 49 -2.90 -19.29 13.01
N LYS A 50 -1.73 -19.91 12.91
CA LYS A 50 -1.36 -21.13 13.63
C LYS A 50 -1.43 -20.92 15.13
N LYS A 51 -1.13 -19.71 15.61
CA LYS A 51 -1.32 -19.33 17.02
C LYS A 51 -2.78 -19.46 17.45
N GLU A 52 -3.73 -18.97 16.64
CA GLU A 52 -5.17 -19.14 16.89
C GLU A 52 -5.56 -20.63 16.87
N LEU A 53 -5.06 -21.40 15.90
CA LEU A 53 -5.38 -22.82 15.80
C LEU A 53 -4.84 -23.62 16.99
N ILE A 54 -3.59 -23.39 17.38
CA ILE A 54 -2.98 -24.03 18.57
C ILE A 54 -3.78 -23.69 19.82
N ALA A 55 -4.18 -22.42 20.00
CA ALA A 55 -5.00 -22.01 21.14
C ALA A 55 -6.35 -22.73 21.15
N SER A 56 -6.98 -22.88 19.97
CA SER A 56 -8.25 -23.57 19.80
C SER A 56 -8.13 -25.07 20.10
N ILE A 57 -7.10 -25.74 19.58
CA ILE A 57 -6.82 -27.16 19.87
C ILE A 57 -6.59 -27.36 21.37
N ARG A 58 -5.80 -26.49 22.03
CA ARG A 58 -5.59 -26.56 23.49
C ARG A 58 -6.89 -26.42 24.27
N ALA A 59 -7.73 -25.44 23.90
CA ALA A 59 -8.97 -25.16 24.60
C ALA A 59 -9.99 -26.32 24.47
N ILE A 60 -10.19 -26.84 23.26
CA ILE A 60 -11.15 -27.93 22.98
C ILE A 60 -10.74 -29.22 23.71
N ASN A 61 -9.44 -29.52 23.73
CA ASN A 61 -8.90 -30.75 24.31
C ASN A 61 -8.44 -30.61 25.78
N ARG A 62 -8.61 -29.42 26.38
CA ARG A 62 -8.19 -29.10 27.76
C ARG A 62 -6.70 -29.43 28.02
N ILE A 63 -5.83 -29.05 27.08
CA ILE A 63 -4.38 -29.36 27.14
C ILE A 63 -3.64 -28.26 27.90
N GLU A 64 -3.20 -28.57 29.11
CA GLU A 64 -2.36 -27.67 29.94
C GLU A 64 -0.87 -28.01 29.84
N GLY A 65 -0.51 -29.24 29.49
CA GLY A 65 0.87 -29.76 29.45
C GLY A 65 1.38 -30.15 28.05
N PRO A 66 2.46 -30.96 27.97
CA PRO A 66 2.94 -31.54 26.72
C PRO A 66 1.96 -32.60 26.17
N LEU A 67 2.11 -32.92 24.89
CA LEU A 67 1.31 -33.98 24.24
C LEU A 67 1.84 -35.37 24.64
N SER A 68 0.92 -36.33 24.74
CA SER A 68 1.26 -37.75 24.97
C SER A 68 1.05 -38.57 23.70
N ILE A 69 1.96 -39.50 23.40
CA ILE A 69 1.79 -40.42 22.26
C ILE A 69 0.50 -41.22 22.45
N GLY A 70 -0.31 -41.35 21.39
CA GLY A 70 -1.61 -42.00 21.41
C GLY A 70 -2.76 -41.12 21.92
N GLN A 71 -2.48 -39.91 22.42
CA GLN A 71 -3.51 -38.95 22.79
C GLN A 71 -4.35 -38.59 21.55
N CYS A 72 -5.66 -38.74 21.65
CA CYS A 72 -6.60 -38.34 20.60
C CYS A 72 -6.98 -36.87 20.79
N LEU A 73 -6.74 -36.04 19.78
CA LEU A 73 -7.05 -34.62 19.75
C LEU A 73 -8.22 -34.34 18.82
N SER A 74 -9.24 -33.64 19.31
CA SER A 74 -10.26 -33.01 18.48
C SER A 74 -9.69 -31.76 17.83
N ILE A 75 -9.75 -31.68 16.50
CA ILE A 75 -9.28 -30.56 15.69
C ILE A 75 -10.50 -29.82 15.13
N PRO A 76 -10.59 -28.49 15.30
CA PRO A 76 -11.76 -27.70 14.87
C PRO A 76 -11.72 -27.41 13.37
N VAL A 77 -11.92 -28.43 12.54
CA VAL A 77 -12.03 -28.22 11.09
C VAL A 77 -13.37 -27.55 10.76
N ALA A 78 -13.31 -26.63 9.82
CA ALA A 78 -14.44 -25.89 9.29
C ALA A 78 -14.79 -26.30 7.86
N TRP A 79 -13.82 -26.90 7.13
CA TRP A 79 -13.98 -27.32 5.75
C TRP A 79 -13.43 -28.74 5.53
N LYS A 80 -14.06 -29.46 4.60
CA LYS A 80 -13.63 -30.79 4.15
C LYS A 80 -12.44 -30.73 3.19
N GLU A 81 -12.33 -29.62 2.47
CA GLU A 81 -11.23 -29.34 1.54
C GLU A 81 -10.63 -27.96 1.85
N PRO A 82 -9.36 -27.71 1.49
CA PRO A 82 -8.76 -26.39 1.61
C PRO A 82 -9.56 -25.32 0.87
N VAL A 83 -9.61 -24.12 1.44
CA VAL A 83 -10.23 -22.97 0.80
C VAL A 83 -9.51 -22.66 -0.52
N ARG A 84 -10.30 -22.45 -1.58
CA ARG A 84 -9.82 -22.06 -2.91
C ARG A 84 -10.64 -20.84 -3.35
N PRO A 85 -10.25 -19.63 -2.94
CA PRO A 85 -10.94 -18.42 -3.35
C PRO A 85 -10.88 -18.28 -4.87
N ARG A 86 -11.80 -17.48 -5.42
CA ARG A 86 -11.84 -17.13 -6.84
C ARG A 86 -11.87 -15.62 -6.96
N THR A 87 -11.20 -15.11 -7.98
CA THR A 87 -11.23 -13.70 -8.35
C THR A 87 -12.67 -13.19 -8.41
N VAL A 88 -12.94 -12.08 -7.74
CA VAL A 88 -14.18 -11.32 -7.81
C VAL A 88 -13.97 -10.17 -8.78
N ALA A 89 -14.17 -10.46 -10.07
CA ALA A 89 -13.90 -9.50 -11.15
C ALA A 89 -14.64 -8.16 -10.92
N LYS A 90 -13.89 -7.06 -11.06
CA LYS A 90 -14.40 -5.69 -11.02
C LYS A 90 -14.12 -5.01 -12.36
N PRO A 91 -14.96 -4.08 -12.82
CA PRO A 91 -14.62 -3.27 -13.98
C PRO A 91 -13.41 -2.38 -13.65
N LYS A 92 -12.58 -2.04 -14.65
CA LYS A 92 -11.39 -1.20 -14.45
C LYS A 92 -11.67 0.13 -13.73
N ASN A 93 -12.87 0.69 -13.93
CA ASN A 93 -13.32 1.93 -13.30
C ASN A 93 -13.99 1.74 -11.93
N PHE A 94 -13.84 0.57 -11.29
CA PHE A 94 -14.25 0.36 -9.92
C PHE A 94 -13.53 1.38 -9.00
N PRO A 95 -14.26 2.23 -8.26
CA PRO A 95 -13.67 3.28 -7.45
C PRO A 95 -13.08 2.69 -6.16
N ALA A 96 -11.90 2.08 -6.30
CA ALA A 96 -11.13 1.49 -5.21
C ALA A 96 -10.68 2.57 -4.22
N LYS A 97 -11.07 2.42 -2.96
CA LYS A 97 -10.74 3.31 -1.84
C LYS A 97 -10.12 2.44 -0.76
N GLY A 98 -8.80 2.42 -0.72
CA GLY A 98 -8.08 1.33 -0.06
C GLY A 98 -6.98 1.71 0.91
N LEU A 99 -6.60 0.72 1.71
CA LEU A 99 -5.49 0.78 2.64
C LEU A 99 -4.39 -0.18 2.21
N TYR A 100 -3.14 0.26 2.37
CA TYR A 100 -1.97 -0.61 2.29
C TYR A 100 -1.85 -1.49 3.55
N MET A 101 -1.35 -2.71 3.40
CA MET A 101 -1.05 -3.64 4.48
C MET A 101 0.34 -4.23 4.27
N ASN A 102 1.24 -3.95 5.20
CA ASN A 102 2.57 -4.56 5.21
C ASN A 102 2.46 -6.05 5.60
N PRO A 103 3.51 -6.86 5.39
CA PRO A 103 3.44 -8.30 5.64
C PRO A 103 3.08 -8.65 7.10
N SER A 104 3.64 -7.91 8.06
CA SER A 104 3.40 -8.10 9.49
C SER A 104 1.94 -7.88 9.88
N SER A 105 1.29 -6.87 9.30
CA SER A 105 -0.13 -6.59 9.50
C SER A 105 -1.01 -7.60 8.77
N ALA A 106 -0.69 -7.89 7.50
CA ALA A 106 -1.43 -8.82 6.65
C ALA A 106 -1.47 -10.23 7.25
N GLY A 107 -0.40 -10.68 7.92
CA GLY A 107 -0.32 -11.97 8.61
C GLY A 107 -1.12 -12.09 9.91
N THR A 108 -1.89 -11.07 10.31
CA THR A 108 -2.65 -11.06 11.58
C THR A 108 -4.09 -10.64 11.38
N ARG A 109 -4.93 -10.75 12.43
CA ARG A 109 -6.33 -10.26 12.39
C ARG A 109 -6.48 -8.76 12.15
N PHE A 110 -5.40 -7.98 12.32
CA PHE A 110 -5.40 -6.55 12.04
C PHE A 110 -5.89 -6.20 10.63
N ILE A 111 -5.58 -7.03 9.62
CA ILE A 111 -6.05 -6.81 8.24
C ILE A 111 -7.58 -6.85 8.14
N PHE A 112 -8.23 -7.79 8.84
CA PHE A 112 -9.69 -7.91 8.84
C PHE A 112 -10.34 -6.83 9.70
N ASP A 113 -9.77 -6.53 10.87
CA ASP A 113 -10.26 -5.43 11.71
C ASP A 113 -10.18 -4.09 10.96
N SER A 114 -9.13 -3.90 10.15
CA SER A 114 -8.96 -2.72 9.29
C SER A 114 -9.93 -2.74 8.12
N ALA A 115 -10.16 -3.89 7.48
CA ALA A 115 -11.13 -4.05 6.41
C ALA A 115 -12.57 -3.72 6.87
N ASP A 116 -12.96 -4.17 8.07
CA ASP A 116 -14.27 -3.88 8.65
C ASP A 116 -14.45 -2.37 8.88
N LYS A 117 -13.49 -1.73 9.56
CA LYS A 117 -13.47 -0.26 9.76
C LYS A 117 -13.46 0.51 8.44
N LEU A 118 -12.66 0.04 7.47
CA LEU A 118 -12.58 0.64 6.15
C LEU A 118 -13.95 0.65 5.48
N ARG A 119 -14.68 -0.48 5.52
CA ARG A 119 -16.05 -0.60 5.01
C ARG A 119 -17.04 0.28 5.74
N MET A 120 -16.97 0.33 7.06
CA MET A 120 -17.83 1.20 7.86
C MET A 120 -17.71 2.67 7.42
N PHE A 121 -16.55 3.08 6.90
CA PHE A 121 -16.28 4.44 6.43
C PHE A 121 -16.23 4.59 4.90
N GLY A 122 -16.86 3.66 4.17
CA GLY A 122 -17.09 3.78 2.72
C GLY A 122 -15.87 3.47 1.84
N GLY A 123 -14.84 2.85 2.42
CA GLY A 123 -13.75 2.19 1.68
C GLY A 123 -14.08 0.73 1.33
N ASN A 124 -13.29 0.13 0.45
CA ASN A 124 -13.65 -1.13 -0.19
C ASN A 124 -12.46 -1.93 -0.76
N THR A 125 -11.21 -1.57 -0.43
CA THR A 125 -10.03 -2.18 -1.04
C THR A 125 -8.91 -2.38 -0.03
N ILE A 126 -8.26 -3.54 -0.07
CA ILE A 126 -7.01 -3.79 0.67
C ILE A 126 -5.93 -4.12 -0.33
N VAL A 127 -4.80 -3.42 -0.21
CA VAL A 127 -3.57 -3.72 -0.95
C VAL A 127 -2.59 -4.33 0.02
N PHE A 128 -2.21 -5.59 -0.17
CA PHE A 128 -1.23 -6.25 0.71
C PHE A 128 0.05 -6.57 -0.05
N ASP A 129 1.20 -6.55 0.63
CA ASP A 129 2.45 -7.01 0.03
C ASP A 129 2.45 -8.53 -0.11
N ALA A 130 2.29 -9.01 -1.35
CA ALA A 130 2.51 -10.40 -1.72
C ALA A 130 4.00 -10.68 -1.99
N LYS A 131 4.69 -9.68 -2.55
CA LYS A 131 6.15 -9.62 -2.64
C LYS A 131 6.62 -8.23 -2.20
N ASP A 132 7.35 -8.16 -1.09
CA ASP A 132 7.76 -6.90 -0.46
C ASP A 132 9.02 -6.29 -1.09
N ASP A 133 9.42 -5.12 -0.58
CA ASP A 133 10.56 -4.35 -1.08
C ASP A 133 11.93 -4.93 -0.70
N MET A 134 11.95 -5.93 0.19
CA MET A 134 13.10 -6.79 0.46
C MET A 134 13.20 -7.96 -0.52
N GLY A 135 12.21 -8.12 -1.40
CA GLY A 135 12.12 -9.21 -2.37
C GLY A 135 11.48 -10.48 -1.79
N ALA A 136 10.91 -10.41 -0.58
CA ALA A 136 10.36 -11.59 0.07
C ALA A 136 8.97 -11.89 -0.46
N ILE A 137 8.73 -13.14 -0.87
CA ILE A 137 7.38 -13.67 -1.06
C ILE A 137 6.80 -13.91 0.33
N THR A 138 5.75 -13.18 0.69
CA THR A 138 5.28 -12.99 2.08
C THR A 138 4.34 -14.09 2.56
N PHE A 139 4.09 -15.10 1.71
CA PHE A 139 3.29 -16.30 1.95
C PHE A 139 4.07 -17.58 1.57
N PRO A 140 3.69 -18.77 2.08
CA PRO A 140 4.27 -20.04 1.64
C PRO A 140 4.08 -20.27 0.13
N SER A 141 5.18 -20.36 -0.60
CA SER A 141 5.20 -20.55 -2.05
C SER A 141 6.28 -21.55 -2.47
N PRO A 142 6.01 -22.46 -3.43
CA PRO A 142 7.02 -23.36 -3.99
C PRO A 142 8.07 -22.62 -4.84
N ILE A 143 7.78 -21.40 -5.30
CA ILE A 143 8.67 -20.57 -6.10
C ILE A 143 9.97 -20.29 -5.34
N ARG A 144 9.87 -20.03 -4.03
CA ARG A 144 11.04 -19.83 -3.18
C ARG A 144 11.98 -21.04 -3.23
N ALA A 145 11.45 -22.25 -3.11
CA ALA A 145 12.27 -23.47 -3.16
C ALA A 145 12.97 -23.64 -4.52
N LYS A 146 12.32 -23.22 -5.61
CA LYS A 146 12.87 -23.25 -6.97
C LYS A 146 14.01 -22.25 -7.17
N TYR A 147 13.81 -20.98 -6.75
CA TYR A 147 14.72 -19.90 -7.11
C TYR A 147 15.74 -19.53 -6.03
N CYS A 148 15.37 -19.66 -4.74
CA CYS A 148 16.20 -19.31 -3.59
C CYS A 148 16.08 -20.36 -2.45
N PRO A 149 16.48 -21.63 -2.68
CA PRO A 149 16.26 -22.74 -1.73
C PRO A 149 16.95 -22.57 -0.38
N ASN A 150 18.02 -21.77 -0.30
CA ASN A 150 18.76 -21.52 0.92
C ASN A 150 18.24 -20.30 1.71
N GLU A 151 17.29 -19.55 1.16
CA GLU A 151 16.68 -18.41 1.85
C GLU A 151 15.93 -18.91 3.08
N LYS A 152 16.05 -18.21 4.21
CA LYS A 152 15.46 -18.60 5.51
C LYS A 152 14.31 -17.71 5.95
N TYR A 153 13.88 -16.78 5.11
CA TYR A 153 12.70 -15.95 5.37
C TYR A 153 11.50 -16.78 5.86
N HIS A 154 10.76 -16.28 6.85
CA HIS A 154 9.54 -16.92 7.34
C HIS A 154 8.35 -16.05 6.93
N PRO A 155 7.47 -16.53 6.06
CA PRO A 155 6.35 -15.72 5.57
C PRO A 155 5.41 -15.34 6.72
N ASN A 156 4.98 -14.08 6.72
CA ASN A 156 4.01 -13.56 7.69
C ASN A 156 2.59 -14.06 7.41
N ILE A 157 2.22 -14.18 6.14
CA ILE A 157 0.90 -14.64 5.72
C ILE A 157 0.93 -16.17 5.65
N GLU A 158 0.42 -16.84 6.69
CA GLU A 158 0.52 -18.30 6.78
C GLU A 158 -0.40 -19.03 5.79
N GLU A 159 -1.53 -18.43 5.41
CA GLU A 159 -2.56 -19.03 4.54
C GLU A 159 -3.13 -17.96 3.59
N LEU A 160 -2.46 -17.74 2.45
CA LEU A 160 -2.89 -16.79 1.43
C LEU A 160 -4.34 -17.02 0.93
N PRO A 161 -4.77 -18.27 0.62
CA PRO A 161 -6.15 -18.52 0.22
C PRO A 161 -7.20 -18.02 1.21
N LYS A 162 -6.90 -18.12 2.52
CA LYS A 162 -7.83 -17.65 3.56
C LYS A 162 -7.84 -16.13 3.70
N LEU A 163 -6.68 -15.48 3.56
CA LEU A 163 -6.61 -14.02 3.55
C LEU A 163 -7.60 -13.48 2.51
N ILE A 164 -7.50 -14.02 1.28
CA ILE A 164 -8.31 -13.59 0.14
C ILE A 164 -9.79 -13.94 0.37
N GLU A 165 -10.11 -15.19 0.69
CA GLU A 165 -11.50 -15.62 0.93
C GLU A 165 -12.19 -14.79 2.03
N TYR A 166 -11.48 -14.50 3.13
CA TYR A 166 -12.06 -13.74 4.22
C TYR A 166 -12.31 -12.28 3.83
N LEU A 167 -11.40 -11.65 3.09
CA LEU A 167 -11.62 -10.31 2.56
C LEU A 167 -12.76 -10.28 1.54
N HIS A 168 -12.87 -11.28 0.65
CA HIS A 168 -13.99 -11.40 -0.29
C HIS A 168 -15.35 -11.53 0.40
N ARG A 169 -15.43 -12.33 1.47
CA ARG A 169 -16.66 -12.42 2.30
C ARG A 169 -17.01 -11.11 3.00
N MET A 170 -15.98 -10.31 3.25
CA MET A 170 -16.14 -8.95 3.73
C MET A 170 -16.38 -7.95 2.59
N ASP A 171 -16.67 -8.36 1.36
CA ASP A 171 -16.89 -7.46 0.19
C ASP A 171 -15.75 -6.45 -0.02
N ILE A 172 -14.51 -6.91 0.18
CA ILE A 172 -13.29 -6.14 -0.08
C ILE A 172 -12.69 -6.60 -1.41
N HIS A 173 -12.31 -5.62 -2.24
CA HIS A 173 -11.44 -5.82 -3.40
C HIS A 173 -10.00 -6.06 -2.93
N VAL A 174 -9.40 -7.17 -3.34
CA VAL A 174 -8.09 -7.63 -2.85
C VAL A 174 -7.02 -7.43 -3.92
N ALA A 175 -6.14 -6.46 -3.71
CA ALA A 175 -4.99 -6.19 -4.56
C ALA A 175 -3.71 -6.76 -3.94
N ALA A 176 -2.99 -7.58 -4.70
CA ALA A 176 -1.67 -8.08 -4.32
C ALA A 176 -0.59 -7.17 -4.90
N ARG A 177 0.13 -6.47 -4.02
CA ARG A 177 1.28 -5.67 -4.39
C ARG A 177 2.51 -6.57 -4.59
N VAL A 178 3.16 -6.40 -5.74
CA VAL A 178 4.36 -7.14 -6.14
C VAL A 178 5.47 -6.16 -6.46
N VAL A 179 6.49 -6.07 -5.61
CA VAL A 179 7.72 -5.34 -5.94
C VAL A 179 8.52 -6.14 -6.96
N VAL A 180 8.77 -5.53 -8.12
CA VAL A 180 9.29 -6.23 -9.30
C VAL A 180 10.83 -6.31 -9.29
N PHE A 181 11.51 -5.21 -9.64
CA PHE A 181 12.95 -5.27 -9.95
C PHE A 181 13.88 -4.86 -8.79
N ARG A 182 13.37 -4.21 -7.75
CA ARG A 182 14.11 -4.06 -6.49
C ARG A 182 13.95 -5.33 -5.66
N ASP A 183 15.01 -6.13 -5.57
CA ASP A 183 14.97 -7.44 -4.92
C ASP A 183 16.29 -7.78 -4.20
N PRO A 184 16.45 -7.31 -2.95
CA PRO A 184 17.59 -7.64 -2.11
C PRO A 184 17.85 -9.14 -1.88
N ILE A 185 16.81 -9.97 -1.80
CA ILE A 185 16.95 -11.42 -1.60
C ILE A 185 17.54 -12.07 -2.85
N MET A 186 16.98 -11.81 -4.03
CA MET A 186 17.50 -12.35 -5.28
C MET A 186 18.86 -11.74 -5.63
N ALA A 187 19.11 -10.47 -5.36
CA ALA A 187 20.43 -9.88 -5.59
C ALA A 187 21.56 -10.57 -4.79
N ARG A 188 21.23 -11.15 -3.63
CA ARG A 188 22.16 -11.94 -2.82
C ARG A 188 22.29 -13.39 -3.32
N ASN A 189 21.18 -14.01 -3.68
CA ASN A 189 21.12 -15.44 -4.03
C ASN A 189 21.42 -15.72 -5.52
N ARG A 190 21.20 -14.74 -6.39
CA ARG A 190 21.35 -14.75 -7.86
C ARG A 190 22.03 -13.46 -8.33
N PRO A 191 23.27 -13.16 -7.92
CA PRO A 191 23.95 -11.91 -8.28
C PRO A 191 24.09 -11.70 -9.79
N GLU A 192 24.13 -12.78 -10.59
CA GLU A 192 24.14 -12.79 -12.05
C GLU A 192 22.86 -12.21 -12.69
N TRP A 193 21.77 -12.12 -11.92
CA TRP A 193 20.52 -11.51 -12.38
C TRP A 193 20.51 -9.98 -12.26
N CYS A 194 21.53 -9.37 -11.63
CA CYS A 194 21.51 -7.95 -11.31
C CYS A 194 22.09 -7.09 -12.43
N ILE A 195 21.36 -6.04 -12.82
CA ILE A 195 21.94 -4.91 -13.57
C ILE A 195 22.69 -3.94 -12.65
N ASN A 196 22.26 -3.84 -11.38
CA ASN A 196 22.94 -3.07 -10.35
C ASN A 196 22.91 -3.79 -9.01
N ARG A 197 23.99 -4.54 -8.74
CA ARG A 197 24.10 -5.36 -7.53
C ARG A 197 24.20 -4.55 -6.25
N GLU A 198 24.93 -3.43 -6.26
CA GLU A 198 25.11 -2.59 -5.06
C GLU A 198 23.78 -1.99 -4.59
N LYS A 199 22.91 -1.65 -5.55
CA LYS A 199 21.57 -1.10 -5.30
C LYS A 199 20.48 -2.17 -5.27
N GLN A 200 20.87 -3.44 -5.33
CA GLN A 200 19.97 -4.60 -5.21
C GLN A 200 18.86 -4.59 -6.27
N TRP A 201 19.22 -4.21 -7.50
CA TRP A 201 18.32 -4.13 -8.64
C TRP A 201 18.59 -5.26 -9.62
N LEU A 202 17.57 -6.10 -9.83
CA LEU A 202 17.54 -7.11 -10.87
C LEU A 202 17.46 -6.44 -12.24
N ASP A 203 17.97 -7.12 -13.27
CA ASP A 203 17.90 -6.64 -14.64
C ASP A 203 16.51 -6.89 -15.25
N PRO A 204 15.73 -5.84 -15.60
CA PRO A 204 14.46 -6.00 -16.29
C PRO A 204 14.57 -6.71 -17.64
N ALA A 205 15.73 -6.66 -18.31
CA ALA A 205 15.94 -7.32 -19.60
C ALA A 205 16.28 -8.81 -19.47
N ASN A 206 16.55 -9.32 -18.26
CA ASN A 206 16.91 -10.72 -18.04
C ASN A 206 15.65 -11.63 -18.11
N PRO A 207 15.58 -12.59 -19.05
CA PRO A 207 14.41 -13.46 -19.19
C PRO A 207 14.12 -14.33 -17.95
N GLU A 208 15.14 -14.75 -17.20
CA GLU A 208 14.95 -15.55 -15.97
C GLU A 208 14.33 -14.72 -14.84
N VAL A 209 14.72 -13.44 -14.74
CA VAL A 209 14.10 -12.48 -13.82
C VAL A 209 12.63 -12.29 -14.19
N GLN A 210 12.33 -12.05 -15.47
CA GLN A 210 10.95 -11.89 -15.93
C GLN A 210 10.11 -13.14 -15.63
N GLU A 211 10.62 -14.34 -15.91
CA GLU A 211 9.89 -15.58 -15.66
C GLU A 211 9.70 -15.86 -14.16
N TYR A 212 10.67 -15.50 -13.30
CA TYR A 212 10.49 -15.56 -11.85
C TYR A 212 9.32 -14.70 -11.39
N ILE A 213 9.24 -13.44 -11.84
CA ILE A 213 8.15 -12.54 -11.46
C ILE A 213 6.81 -13.02 -12.05
N LEU A 214 6.79 -13.47 -13.31
CA LEU A 214 5.59 -14.04 -13.93
C LEU A 214 5.09 -15.28 -13.17
N ALA A 215 5.99 -16.13 -12.66
CA ALA A 215 5.60 -17.26 -11.83
C ALA A 215 4.90 -16.81 -10.53
N VAL A 216 5.40 -15.77 -9.87
CA VAL A 216 4.76 -15.20 -8.67
C VAL A 216 3.37 -14.65 -9.00
N ILE A 217 3.25 -13.93 -10.12
CA ILE A 217 1.98 -13.36 -10.56
C ILE A 217 0.96 -14.47 -10.90
N ARG A 218 1.38 -15.52 -11.61
CA ARG A 218 0.50 -16.68 -11.91
C ARG A 218 0.00 -17.35 -10.63
N GLU A 219 0.88 -17.55 -9.65
CA GLU A 219 0.47 -18.12 -8.36
C GLU A 219 -0.56 -17.23 -7.65
N LEU A 220 -0.39 -15.90 -7.66
CA LEU A 220 -1.35 -14.97 -7.07
C LEU A 220 -2.72 -14.99 -7.77
N VAL A 221 -2.71 -15.02 -9.11
CA VAL A 221 -3.93 -15.15 -9.94
C VAL A 221 -4.64 -16.47 -9.65
N GLU A 222 -3.90 -17.58 -9.56
CA GLU A 222 -4.45 -18.90 -9.20
C GLU A 222 -5.03 -18.94 -7.78
N ASN A 223 -4.48 -18.13 -6.87
CA ASN A 223 -5.00 -17.92 -5.52
C ASN A 223 -6.15 -16.92 -5.47
N GLY A 224 -6.66 -16.41 -6.61
CA GLY A 224 -7.92 -15.69 -6.68
C GLY A 224 -7.87 -14.24 -6.20
N VAL A 225 -6.72 -13.55 -6.27
CA VAL A 225 -6.68 -12.10 -6.07
C VAL A 225 -7.53 -11.37 -7.13
N ASP A 226 -7.94 -10.14 -6.84
CA ASP A 226 -8.77 -9.35 -7.76
C ASP A 226 -7.94 -8.41 -8.63
N GLU A 227 -6.74 -8.06 -8.15
CA GLU A 227 -5.83 -7.14 -8.81
C GLU A 227 -4.37 -7.48 -8.50
N ILE A 228 -3.52 -7.39 -9.51
CA ILE A 228 -2.06 -7.39 -9.38
C ILE A 228 -1.59 -5.93 -9.48
N GLN A 229 -0.95 -5.44 -8.43
CA GLN A 229 -0.40 -4.09 -8.37
C GLN A 229 1.13 -4.14 -8.39
N LEU A 230 1.73 -3.78 -9.52
CA LEU A 230 3.19 -3.83 -9.69
C LEU A 230 3.84 -2.56 -9.15
N ASP A 231 4.74 -2.70 -8.19
CA ASP A 231 5.59 -1.62 -7.71
C ASP A 231 7.05 -1.85 -8.12
N TYR A 232 7.84 -0.78 -8.19
CA TYR A 232 9.23 -0.81 -8.66
C TYR A 232 9.37 -1.48 -10.04
N ILE A 233 8.34 -1.33 -10.88
CA ILE A 233 8.34 -1.74 -12.29
C ILE A 233 9.08 -0.69 -13.14
N ARG A 234 10.39 -0.60 -12.89
CA ARG A 234 11.31 0.37 -13.51
C ARG A 234 12.75 -0.09 -13.40
N TYR A 235 13.61 0.55 -14.17
CA TYR A 235 15.06 0.53 -13.94
C TYR A 235 15.44 1.41 -12.75
N PHE A 236 16.61 1.12 -12.17
CA PHE A 236 17.24 1.97 -11.18
C PHE A 236 17.58 3.34 -11.78
N ALA A 237 17.38 4.42 -11.01
CA ALA A 237 17.57 5.79 -11.50
C ALA A 237 19.06 6.21 -11.44
N ASP A 238 19.92 5.51 -12.18
CA ASP A 238 21.38 5.78 -12.26
C ASP A 238 21.77 6.79 -13.35
N GLY A 239 20.81 7.39 -14.04
CA GLY A 239 21.08 8.27 -15.18
C GLY A 239 21.52 7.54 -16.45
N LYS A 240 21.54 6.21 -16.46
CA LYS A 240 21.84 5.41 -17.67
C LYS A 240 20.55 5.08 -18.42
N THR A 241 20.68 4.77 -19.70
CA THR A 241 19.55 4.38 -20.58
C THR A 241 19.79 3.05 -21.29
N THR A 242 20.96 2.43 -21.07
CA THR A 242 21.33 1.15 -21.68
C THR A 242 20.62 -0.02 -20.99
N THR A 243 20.29 -1.04 -21.78
CA THR A 243 19.64 -2.28 -21.36
C THR A 243 20.54 -3.51 -21.45
N GLY A 244 21.63 -3.44 -22.24
CA GLY A 244 22.43 -4.61 -22.59
C GLY A 244 21.83 -5.45 -23.73
N VAL A 245 20.67 -5.07 -24.27
CA VAL A 245 20.02 -5.72 -25.41
C VAL A 245 20.05 -4.79 -26.61
N GLU A 246 20.59 -5.26 -27.73
CA GLU A 246 20.74 -4.46 -28.95
C GLU A 246 19.39 -4.01 -29.50
N GLY A 247 19.27 -2.72 -29.82
CA GLY A 247 18.08 -2.14 -30.43
C GLY A 247 16.89 -1.91 -29.49
N LEU A 248 16.95 -2.32 -28.21
CA LEU A 248 15.85 -2.16 -27.26
C LEU A 248 16.17 -1.14 -26.17
N SER A 249 15.32 -0.12 -26.05
CA SER A 249 15.40 0.87 -24.97
C SER A 249 14.83 0.33 -23.66
N ARG A 250 15.14 0.99 -22.54
CA ARG A 250 14.54 0.67 -21.23
C ARG A 250 13.01 0.72 -21.27
N THR A 251 12.43 1.62 -22.06
CA THR A 251 10.98 1.73 -22.20
C THR A 251 10.38 0.58 -23.00
N ASP A 252 11.08 0.06 -24.02
CA ASP A 252 10.66 -1.14 -24.76
C ASP A 252 10.66 -2.37 -23.87
N ILE A 253 11.70 -2.54 -23.04
CA ILE A 253 11.81 -3.68 -22.11
C ILE A 253 10.68 -3.67 -21.08
N ILE A 254 10.39 -2.52 -20.46
CA ILE A 254 9.31 -2.40 -19.47
C ILE A 254 7.95 -2.63 -20.13
N ALA A 255 7.68 -2.04 -21.29
CA ALA A 255 6.42 -2.23 -21.99
C ALA A 255 6.20 -3.70 -22.40
N SER A 256 7.21 -4.37 -22.95
CA SER A 256 7.13 -5.79 -23.31
C SER A 256 6.94 -6.69 -22.08
N PHE A 257 7.52 -6.34 -20.93
CA PHE A 257 7.24 -7.07 -19.70
C PHE A 257 5.80 -6.88 -19.21
N LEU A 258 5.27 -5.66 -19.26
CA LEU A 258 3.87 -5.39 -18.91
C LEU A 258 2.89 -6.12 -19.82
N GLU A 259 3.19 -6.20 -21.12
CA GLU A 259 2.42 -7.01 -22.07
C GLU A 259 2.31 -8.47 -21.60
N LYS A 260 3.43 -9.10 -21.23
CA LYS A 260 3.44 -10.49 -20.70
C LYS A 260 2.65 -10.64 -19.41
N VAL A 261 2.70 -9.65 -18.52
CA VAL A 261 1.90 -9.67 -17.28
C VAL A 261 0.41 -9.56 -17.62
N HIS A 262 0.05 -8.66 -18.53
CA HIS A 262 -1.32 -8.45 -18.97
C HIS A 262 -1.91 -9.70 -19.66
N GLU A 263 -1.11 -10.44 -20.44
CA GLU A 263 -1.50 -11.73 -21.00
C GLU A 263 -1.85 -12.78 -19.93
N VAL A 264 -1.23 -12.71 -18.74
CA VAL A 264 -1.55 -13.57 -17.60
C VAL A 264 -2.84 -13.11 -16.90
N THR A 265 -3.01 -11.80 -16.68
CA THR A 265 -4.12 -11.27 -15.87
C THR A 265 -5.43 -11.12 -16.63
N ALA A 266 -5.40 -10.59 -17.86
CA ALA A 266 -6.60 -10.21 -18.61
C ALA A 266 -7.60 -11.36 -18.84
N PRO A 267 -7.18 -12.59 -19.20
CA PRO A 267 -8.12 -13.70 -19.42
C PRO A 267 -8.84 -14.16 -18.15
N THR A 268 -8.33 -13.79 -16.98
CA THR A 268 -8.83 -14.23 -15.67
C THR A 268 -9.76 -13.22 -15.00
N GLY A 269 -9.89 -12.01 -15.56
CA GLY A 269 -10.65 -10.91 -14.95
C GLY A 269 -9.92 -10.22 -13.79
N VAL A 270 -8.65 -10.55 -13.56
CA VAL A 270 -7.78 -9.87 -12.60
C VAL A 270 -7.28 -8.56 -13.23
N LEU A 271 -7.46 -7.45 -12.52
CA LEU A 271 -6.99 -6.13 -12.98
C LEU A 271 -5.46 -6.04 -12.84
N LEU A 272 -4.82 -5.32 -13.76
CA LEU A 272 -3.39 -5.00 -13.69
C LEU A 272 -3.20 -3.51 -13.43
N SER A 273 -2.59 -3.19 -12.30
CA SER A 273 -2.20 -1.83 -11.95
C SER A 273 -0.69 -1.68 -11.78
N VAL A 274 -0.19 -0.47 -12.00
CA VAL A 274 1.23 -0.14 -11.84
C VAL A 274 1.41 1.11 -10.98
N ASP A 275 2.36 1.03 -10.05
CA ASP A 275 2.79 2.16 -9.24
C ASP A 275 3.81 2.99 -10.01
N MET A 276 3.50 4.27 -10.19
CA MET A 276 4.34 5.19 -10.96
C MET A 276 5.09 6.14 -10.04
N PHE A 277 6.40 6.22 -10.24
CA PHE A 277 7.25 7.07 -9.42
C PHE A 277 6.89 8.55 -9.59
N GLY A 278 6.67 9.26 -8.48
CA GLY A 278 6.03 10.58 -8.49
C GLY A 278 6.64 11.58 -9.47
N ILE A 279 7.97 11.68 -9.54
CA ILE A 279 8.65 12.64 -10.45
C ILE A 279 8.44 12.30 -11.94
N ILE A 280 8.17 11.03 -12.27
CA ILE A 280 7.98 10.56 -13.65
C ILE A 280 6.67 11.04 -14.25
N ILE A 281 5.72 11.48 -13.42
CA ILE A 281 4.46 12.08 -13.85
C ILE A 281 4.72 13.35 -14.69
N TRP A 282 5.88 13.99 -14.50
CA TRP A 282 6.29 15.12 -15.32
C TRP A 282 6.77 14.74 -16.73
N GLN A 283 6.95 13.44 -17.02
CA GLN A 283 7.28 12.89 -18.35
C GLN A 283 8.40 13.66 -19.05
N ARG A 284 9.46 14.01 -18.31
CA ARG A 284 10.67 14.55 -18.92
C ARG A 284 11.39 13.40 -19.62
N ASP A 285 11.75 13.56 -20.89
CA ASP A 285 12.36 12.50 -21.69
C ASP A 285 13.54 11.83 -20.99
N VAL A 286 14.40 12.63 -20.32
CA VAL A 286 15.53 12.10 -19.55
C VAL A 286 15.10 11.16 -18.43
N ASP A 287 14.06 11.53 -17.67
CA ASP A 287 13.60 10.75 -16.53
C ASP A 287 12.89 9.47 -17.02
N VAL A 288 12.10 9.57 -18.09
CA VAL A 288 11.42 8.45 -18.74
C VAL A 288 12.41 7.43 -19.29
N LEU A 289 13.43 7.87 -20.03
CA LEU A 289 14.42 6.98 -20.63
C LEU A 289 15.32 6.33 -19.58
N VAL A 290 15.56 7.00 -18.44
CA VAL A 290 16.37 6.46 -17.35
C VAL A 290 15.62 5.36 -16.61
N VAL A 291 14.35 5.56 -16.24
CA VAL A 291 13.63 4.57 -15.43
C VAL A 291 12.79 3.59 -16.27
N GLY A 292 12.52 3.90 -17.54
CA GLY A 292 11.77 3.05 -18.46
C GLY A 292 10.25 3.17 -18.38
N GLN A 293 9.69 4.13 -17.63
CA GLN A 293 8.24 4.31 -17.46
C GLN A 293 7.68 5.32 -18.47
N ASP A 294 7.49 4.85 -19.71
CA ASP A 294 6.88 5.61 -20.82
C ASP A 294 5.37 5.34 -20.89
N ILE A 295 4.57 6.36 -20.57
CA ILE A 295 3.11 6.22 -20.51
C ILE A 295 2.52 5.77 -21.85
N ALA A 296 3.02 6.28 -22.97
CA ALA A 296 2.45 5.98 -24.28
C ALA A 296 2.62 4.50 -24.63
N LYS A 297 3.72 3.87 -24.20
CA LYS A 297 3.99 2.45 -24.37
C LYS A 297 3.35 1.57 -23.30
N MET A 298 3.18 2.08 -22.07
CA MET A 298 2.61 1.31 -20.96
C MET A 298 1.09 1.21 -21.02
N LYS A 299 0.39 2.28 -21.40
CA LYS A 299 -1.07 2.37 -21.33
C LYS A 299 -1.85 1.27 -22.07
N PRO A 300 -1.38 0.66 -23.18
CA PRO A 300 -2.08 -0.46 -23.82
C PRO A 300 -2.06 -1.76 -23.00
N HIS A 301 -1.22 -1.84 -21.97
CA HIS A 301 -0.93 -3.07 -21.23
C HIS A 301 -1.29 -2.97 -19.74
N VAL A 302 -2.01 -1.93 -19.31
CA VAL A 302 -2.40 -1.73 -17.90
C VAL A 302 -3.83 -1.22 -17.80
N ASP A 303 -4.55 -1.63 -16.77
CA ASP A 303 -5.90 -1.13 -16.49
C ASP A 303 -5.87 0.18 -15.69
N ILE A 304 -4.90 0.27 -14.77
CA ILE A 304 -4.83 1.33 -13.75
C ILE A 304 -3.38 1.81 -13.60
N ILE A 305 -3.18 3.12 -13.52
CA ILE A 305 -1.93 3.74 -13.08
C ILE A 305 -2.15 4.39 -11.71
N SER A 306 -1.30 4.02 -10.77
CA SER A 306 -1.30 4.54 -9.39
C SER A 306 -0.12 5.50 -9.17
N PRO A 307 -0.28 6.80 -9.45
CA PRO A 307 0.80 7.76 -9.23
C PRO A 307 1.10 7.92 -7.73
N MET A 308 2.37 7.77 -7.35
CA MET A 308 2.85 7.91 -5.97
C MET A 308 3.12 9.38 -5.62
N LEU A 309 2.04 10.11 -5.30
CA LEU A 309 2.05 11.56 -5.12
C LEU A 309 2.25 11.98 -3.66
N TYR A 310 3.29 11.50 -3.00
CA TYR A 310 3.57 11.87 -1.60
C TYR A 310 4.15 13.29 -1.50
N PRO A 311 3.42 14.29 -0.94
CA PRO A 311 3.90 15.67 -0.94
C PRO A 311 5.26 15.83 -0.23
N SER A 312 5.49 15.01 0.80
CA SER A 312 6.76 14.97 1.54
C SER A 312 7.99 14.56 0.71
N HIS A 313 7.80 13.92 -0.44
CA HIS A 313 8.89 13.43 -1.28
C HIS A 313 9.34 14.43 -2.33
N PHE A 314 8.66 15.58 -2.44
CA PHE A 314 9.10 16.68 -3.29
C PHE A 314 10.08 17.60 -2.53
N ASN A 315 11.12 18.05 -3.22
CA ASN A 315 12.12 18.95 -2.64
C ASN A 315 11.53 20.34 -2.37
N ALA A 316 12.06 21.02 -1.35
CA ALA A 316 11.69 22.41 -1.08
C ALA A 316 11.91 23.29 -2.32
N GLY A 317 10.96 24.16 -2.63
CA GLY A 317 10.97 25.00 -3.83
C GLY A 317 10.38 24.34 -5.09
N PHE A 318 10.05 23.05 -5.06
CA PHE A 318 9.43 22.37 -6.20
C PHE A 318 8.11 23.04 -6.58
N ALA A 319 7.92 23.30 -7.88
CA ALA A 319 6.78 24.05 -8.42
C ALA A 319 6.53 25.41 -7.73
N GLY A 320 7.59 26.04 -7.22
CA GLY A 320 7.54 27.32 -6.50
C GLY A 320 6.98 27.22 -5.08
N VAL A 321 6.81 26.01 -4.53
CA VAL A 321 6.27 25.79 -3.17
C VAL A 321 7.41 25.61 -2.17
N LYS A 322 7.45 26.46 -1.14
CA LYS A 322 8.51 26.43 -0.12
C LYS A 322 8.64 25.07 0.57
N ASN A 323 7.54 24.51 1.08
CA ASN A 323 7.50 23.15 1.61
C ASN A 323 6.33 22.38 0.99
N PRO A 324 6.58 21.55 -0.05
CA PRO A 324 5.56 20.70 -0.65
C PRO A 324 4.79 19.83 0.34
N ALA A 325 5.46 19.35 1.39
CA ALA A 325 4.86 18.47 2.40
C ALA A 325 3.64 19.07 3.08
N ASP A 326 3.57 20.41 3.17
CA ASP A 326 2.48 21.16 3.81
C ASP A 326 1.38 21.60 2.84
N ASP A 327 1.46 21.26 1.55
CA ASP A 327 0.47 21.60 0.52
C ASP A 327 -0.11 20.35 -0.16
N PRO A 328 -0.73 19.42 0.60
CA PRO A 328 -1.15 18.13 0.07
C PRO A 328 -2.17 18.25 -1.07
N TYR A 329 -3.12 19.18 -0.97
CA TYR A 329 -4.17 19.32 -1.98
C TYR A 329 -3.58 19.66 -3.35
N ARG A 330 -2.70 20.66 -3.41
CA ARG A 330 -2.10 21.12 -4.67
C ARG A 330 -1.32 20.02 -5.38
N PHE A 331 -0.55 19.23 -4.63
CA PHE A 331 0.30 18.20 -5.22
C PHE A 331 -0.50 17.01 -5.73
N ILE A 332 -1.49 16.55 -4.96
CA ILE A 332 -2.39 15.48 -5.43
C ILE A 332 -3.19 15.95 -6.64
N TYR A 333 -3.83 17.11 -6.58
CA TYR A 333 -4.71 17.60 -7.64
C TYR A 333 -3.95 17.74 -8.96
N ASN A 334 -2.80 18.44 -8.95
CA ASN A 334 -2.02 18.67 -10.16
C ASN A 334 -1.40 17.37 -10.70
N GLY A 335 -0.94 16.48 -9.82
CA GLY A 335 -0.36 15.20 -10.23
C GLY A 335 -1.38 14.28 -10.89
N VAL A 336 -2.57 14.12 -10.28
CA VAL A 336 -3.67 13.34 -10.86
C VAL A 336 -4.15 13.96 -12.15
N LYS A 337 -4.37 15.28 -12.18
CA LYS A 337 -4.86 15.97 -13.38
C LYS A 337 -3.90 15.79 -14.56
N ARG A 338 -2.60 15.96 -14.31
CA ARG A 338 -1.56 15.74 -15.33
C ARG A 338 -1.54 14.30 -15.83
N MET A 339 -1.66 13.31 -14.94
CA MET A 339 -1.70 11.91 -15.35
C MET A 339 -2.93 11.62 -16.21
N MET A 340 -4.11 12.12 -15.82
CA MET A 340 -5.34 12.00 -16.62
C MET A 340 -5.16 12.59 -18.02
N ASP A 341 -4.52 13.76 -18.15
CA ASP A 341 -4.27 14.38 -19.46
C ASP A 341 -3.32 13.54 -20.35
N LEU A 342 -2.43 12.73 -19.74
CA LEU A 342 -1.49 11.86 -20.45
C LEU A 342 -2.11 10.52 -20.88
N VAL A 343 -2.97 9.93 -20.04
CA VAL A 343 -3.53 8.59 -20.27
C VAL A 343 -4.88 8.60 -20.98
N GLY A 344 -5.62 9.72 -20.93
CA GLY A 344 -6.98 9.81 -21.46
C GLY A 344 -7.95 8.86 -20.76
N ASP A 345 -8.96 8.38 -21.49
CA ASP A 345 -9.98 7.43 -20.96
C ASP A 345 -9.54 5.95 -21.06
N GLU A 346 -8.34 5.69 -21.57
CA GLU A 346 -7.81 4.35 -21.80
C GLU A 346 -7.46 3.65 -20.49
N VAL A 347 -6.88 4.40 -19.53
CA VAL A 347 -6.37 3.87 -18.26
C VAL A 347 -6.95 4.66 -17.10
N VAL A 348 -7.30 3.96 -16.03
CA VAL A 348 -7.82 4.58 -14.81
C VAL A 348 -6.69 5.15 -13.97
N VAL A 349 -6.84 6.38 -13.48
CA VAL A 349 -5.88 6.99 -12.54
C VAL A 349 -6.40 6.88 -11.11
N ARG A 350 -5.66 6.18 -10.26
CA ARG A 350 -5.97 5.96 -8.84
C ARG A 350 -4.74 6.23 -7.97
N PRO A 351 -4.56 7.44 -7.42
CA PRO A 351 -3.33 7.81 -6.74
C PRO A 351 -3.10 7.08 -5.42
N TRP A 352 -1.82 6.89 -5.08
CA TRP A 352 -1.41 6.68 -3.70
C TRP A 352 -1.33 8.03 -2.97
N LEU A 353 -1.95 8.09 -1.79
CA LEU A 353 -2.00 9.26 -0.91
C LEU A 353 -1.14 9.01 0.33
N GLN A 354 -0.51 10.06 0.84
CA GLN A 354 0.36 10.00 2.01
C GLN A 354 -0.46 9.89 3.30
N SER A 355 -0.28 8.81 4.06
CA SER A 355 -0.87 8.60 5.38
C SER A 355 0.19 8.43 6.48
N PHE A 356 1.25 9.25 6.42
CA PHE A 356 2.34 9.31 7.39
C PHE A 356 2.92 10.75 7.46
N PRO A 357 3.53 11.17 8.59
CA PRO A 357 3.82 12.59 8.85
C PRO A 357 5.17 13.11 8.30
N LEU A 358 5.84 12.37 7.41
CA LEU A 358 7.20 12.73 6.97
C LEU A 358 7.24 14.18 6.43
N ARG A 359 8.15 15.01 6.96
CA ARG A 359 8.42 16.41 6.54
C ARG A 359 7.22 17.37 6.63
N VAL A 360 6.08 16.94 7.18
CA VAL A 360 4.93 17.82 7.44
C VAL A 360 5.25 18.68 8.67
N THR A 361 5.10 19.99 8.54
CA THR A 361 5.44 20.96 9.60
C THR A 361 4.24 21.75 10.11
N ARG A 362 3.12 21.75 9.38
CA ARG A 362 1.90 22.49 9.74
C ARG A 362 0.82 21.64 10.42
N GLY A 363 1.17 20.42 10.82
CA GLY A 363 0.25 19.45 11.41
C GLY A 363 -0.09 18.33 10.43
N PHE A 364 -0.05 17.10 10.93
CA PHE A 364 -0.52 15.91 10.23
C PHE A 364 -1.69 15.36 11.03
N ASP A 365 -2.89 15.44 10.46
CA ASP A 365 -4.17 15.12 11.08
C ASP A 365 -5.19 14.65 10.02
N GLU A 366 -6.46 14.48 10.40
CA GLU A 366 -7.51 14.05 9.50
C GLU A 366 -7.78 15.06 8.36
N SER A 367 -7.51 16.36 8.60
CA SER A 367 -7.69 17.41 7.60
C SER A 367 -6.66 17.26 6.46
N TYR A 368 -5.44 16.84 6.80
CA TYR A 368 -4.38 16.53 5.84
C TYR A 368 -4.79 15.38 4.90
N ILE A 369 -5.32 14.30 5.47
CA ILE A 369 -5.80 13.15 4.68
C ILE A 369 -7.00 13.53 3.82
N ARG A 370 -7.97 14.24 4.41
CA ARG A 370 -9.17 14.71 3.70
C ARG A 370 -8.82 15.61 2.52
N ALA A 371 -7.84 16.50 2.66
CA ALA A 371 -7.38 17.37 1.59
C ALA A 371 -6.89 16.56 0.37
N GLN A 372 -6.14 15.48 0.60
CA GLN A 372 -5.66 14.60 -0.46
C GLN A 372 -6.80 13.81 -1.14
N ILE A 373 -7.74 13.29 -0.35
CA ILE A 373 -8.91 12.57 -0.88
C ILE A 373 -9.76 13.48 -1.78
N ASN A 374 -10.02 14.71 -1.32
CA ASN A 374 -10.77 15.70 -2.10
C ASN A 374 -10.00 16.08 -3.37
N ALA A 375 -8.70 16.32 -3.28
CA ALA A 375 -7.86 16.64 -4.44
C ALA A 375 -7.88 15.54 -5.51
N SER A 376 -7.83 14.27 -5.13
CA SER A 376 -7.94 13.14 -6.06
C SER A 376 -9.27 13.19 -6.81
N LYS A 377 -10.38 13.35 -6.07
CA LYS A 377 -11.73 13.43 -6.63
C LYS A 377 -11.90 14.64 -7.56
N ASP A 378 -11.48 15.82 -7.10
CA ASP A 378 -11.66 17.08 -7.83
C ASP A 378 -10.83 17.09 -9.13
N ALA A 379 -9.70 16.38 -9.17
CA ALA A 379 -8.88 16.21 -10.36
C ALA A 379 -9.43 15.17 -11.37
N GLY A 380 -10.49 14.44 -11.00
CA GLY A 380 -11.10 13.40 -11.84
C GLY A 380 -10.55 11.98 -11.62
N GLY A 381 -9.73 11.76 -10.58
CA GLY A 381 -9.23 10.43 -10.23
C GLY A 381 -10.36 9.47 -9.81
N THR A 382 -10.20 8.19 -10.12
CA THR A 382 -11.17 7.15 -9.75
C THR A 382 -10.67 6.40 -8.53
N GLY A 383 -11.12 6.85 -7.35
CA GLY A 383 -10.69 6.27 -6.08
C GLY A 383 -9.33 6.82 -5.60
N TRP A 384 -8.74 6.11 -4.64
CA TRP A 384 -7.46 6.43 -4.01
C TRP A 384 -6.98 5.26 -3.14
N LEU A 385 -5.68 5.20 -2.85
CA LEU A 385 -5.08 4.25 -1.92
C LEU A 385 -4.28 5.01 -0.86
N LEU A 386 -4.34 4.61 0.40
CA LEU A 386 -3.57 5.24 1.49
C LEU A 386 -2.30 4.44 1.78
N TRP A 387 -1.16 5.10 1.63
CA TRP A 387 0.14 4.56 1.99
C TRP A 387 0.50 4.95 3.42
N SER A 388 0.55 3.97 4.32
CA SER A 388 1.08 4.11 5.68
C SER A 388 2.01 2.92 5.96
N PRO A 389 3.34 3.08 5.90
CA PRO A 389 4.29 1.97 6.07
C PRO A 389 4.11 1.20 7.38
N GLY A 390 3.82 1.92 8.48
CA GLY A 390 3.52 1.34 9.80
C GLY A 390 2.07 0.91 9.99
N ASN A 391 1.22 1.06 8.96
CA ASN A 391 -0.22 0.78 8.98
C ASN A 391 -0.96 1.49 10.13
N HIS A 392 -0.60 2.74 10.39
CA HIS A 392 -1.33 3.62 11.29
C HIS A 392 -2.35 4.43 10.49
N TYR A 393 -3.64 4.20 10.76
CA TYR A 393 -4.77 4.75 10.00
C TYR A 393 -5.77 5.54 10.86
N GLY A 394 -5.40 5.95 12.08
CA GLY A 394 -6.29 6.68 12.98
C GLY A 394 -6.89 7.94 12.34
N ASP A 395 -6.03 8.86 11.90
CA ASP A 395 -6.45 10.11 11.23
C ASP A 395 -7.19 9.84 9.92
N ALA A 396 -6.80 8.78 9.19
CA ALA A 396 -7.48 8.38 7.98
C ALA A 396 -8.94 7.93 8.24
N TYR A 397 -9.16 7.11 9.28
CA TYR A 397 -10.51 6.69 9.64
C TYR A 397 -11.39 7.88 10.04
N ILE A 398 -10.86 8.83 10.80
CA ILE A 398 -11.58 10.07 11.17
C ILE A 398 -11.88 10.89 9.91
N ALA A 399 -10.92 11.04 8.99
CA ALA A 399 -11.11 11.77 7.73
C ALA A 399 -12.23 11.14 6.88
N MET A 400 -12.22 9.82 6.73
CA MET A 400 -13.22 9.07 5.97
C MET A 400 -14.61 9.17 6.63
N GLN A 401 -14.68 9.01 7.95
CA GLN A 401 -15.93 9.15 8.70
C GLN A 401 -16.54 10.54 8.49
N ASN A 402 -15.72 11.59 8.56
CA ASN A 402 -16.17 12.97 8.36
C ASN A 402 -16.64 13.24 6.93
N LEU A 403 -16.05 12.61 5.92
CA LEU A 403 -16.47 12.73 4.52
C LEU A 403 -17.84 12.11 4.24
N MET A 404 -18.27 11.13 5.05
CA MET A 404 -19.60 10.52 4.91
C MET A 404 -20.71 11.29 5.62
N ARG A 405 -20.38 12.18 6.56
CA ARG A 405 -21.41 12.94 7.30
C ARG A 405 -22.18 13.85 6.33
N PRO A 406 -23.51 13.95 6.45
CA PRO A 406 -24.30 14.89 5.67
C PRO A 406 -23.75 16.32 5.83
N LYS A 407 -23.62 17.07 4.72
CA LYS A 407 -23.10 18.45 4.72
C LYS A 407 -23.80 19.40 5.70
N ALA A 408 -25.05 19.11 6.09
CA ALA A 408 -25.83 19.90 7.04
C ALA A 408 -25.32 19.77 8.50
N GLU A 409 -24.85 18.59 8.92
CA GLU A 409 -24.41 18.34 10.30
C GLU A 409 -23.02 18.90 10.58
N VAL A 410 -22.14 18.93 9.57
CA VAL A 410 -20.79 19.51 9.69
C VAL A 410 -20.85 21.04 9.88
N ARG A 411 -21.82 21.72 9.24
CA ARG A 411 -22.07 23.15 9.47
C ARG A 411 -22.56 23.42 10.89
N GLN A 412 -23.52 22.63 11.37
CA GLN A 412 -24.05 22.79 12.74
C GLN A 412 -23.00 22.49 13.82
N ALA A 413 -22.12 21.50 13.61
CA ALA A 413 -21.02 21.21 14.53
C ALA A 413 -19.96 22.32 14.53
N GLY A 414 -19.58 22.85 13.35
CA GLY A 414 -18.65 23.97 13.25
C GLY A 414 -19.19 25.29 13.80
N GLU A 415 -20.50 25.54 13.65
CA GLU A 415 -21.18 26.68 14.26
C GLU A 415 -21.29 26.52 15.78
N ALA A 416 -21.51 25.31 16.29
CA ALA A 416 -21.53 25.02 17.73
C ALA A 416 -20.14 25.13 18.38
N GLU A 417 -19.07 24.69 17.70
CA GLU A 417 -17.69 24.87 18.16
C GLU A 417 -17.27 26.35 18.12
N ALA A 418 -17.66 27.10 17.09
CA ALA A 418 -17.43 28.53 17.02
C ALA A 418 -18.17 29.31 18.12
N GLN A 419 -19.42 28.95 18.41
CA GLN A 419 -20.20 29.52 19.52
C GLN A 419 -19.63 29.13 20.90
N ALA A 420 -19.10 27.91 21.05
CA ALA A 420 -18.41 27.50 22.27
C ALA A 420 -17.09 28.28 22.48
N ALA A 421 -16.35 28.55 21.41
CA ALA A 421 -15.13 29.37 21.45
C ALA A 421 -15.40 30.86 21.76
N GLU A 422 -16.51 31.42 21.27
CA GLU A 422 -16.94 32.79 21.61
C GLU A 422 -17.47 32.95 23.04
N SER A 423 -17.92 31.86 23.68
CA SER A 423 -18.43 31.89 25.06
C SER A 423 -17.37 31.95 26.16
N VAL A 424 -16.07 31.87 25.79
CA VAL A 424 -14.95 32.02 26.72
C VAL A 424 -14.52 33.50 26.75
N HIS A 425 -15.14 34.28 27.63
CA HIS A 425 -14.72 35.67 27.87
C HIS A 425 -13.32 35.74 28.52
N PRO A 426 -12.43 36.65 28.08
CA PRO A 426 -11.14 36.86 28.72
C PRO A 426 -11.31 37.66 30.02
N ALA A 427 -10.69 37.18 31.10
CA ALA A 427 -10.60 37.90 32.36
C ALA A 427 -9.83 39.23 32.17
N GLN A 428 -10.37 40.31 32.76
CA GLN A 428 -9.78 41.66 32.73
C GLN A 428 -8.39 41.71 33.41
N PRO A 429 -7.47 42.59 32.95
CA PRO A 429 -6.18 42.78 33.58
C PRO A 429 -6.21 43.85 34.70
N THR A 430 -5.53 43.55 35.81
CA THR A 430 -5.25 44.47 36.95
C THR A 430 -4.03 45.35 36.63
N PRO A 431 -3.94 46.61 37.11
CA PRO A 431 -2.95 47.57 36.60
C PRO A 431 -1.67 47.75 37.44
N ALA A 432 -0.65 48.24 36.73
CA ALA A 432 0.44 49.14 37.10
C ALA A 432 1.67 48.65 37.87
N GLY A 433 2.84 48.90 37.25
CA GLY A 433 4.15 49.07 37.87
C GLY A 433 5.11 49.75 36.88
N ALA A 434 5.41 51.03 37.12
CA ALA A 434 6.13 51.95 36.24
C ALA A 434 7.66 51.75 36.23
N GLY A 435 8.32 52.14 35.13
CA GLY A 435 9.76 52.31 35.04
C GLY A 435 10.20 52.76 33.64
N ALA A 436 10.66 54.01 33.54
CA ALA A 436 10.94 54.76 32.31
C ALA A 436 12.27 54.40 31.62
N HIS A 437 12.35 54.58 30.30
CA HIS A 437 13.27 55.51 29.59
C HIS A 437 13.37 55.19 28.08
N THR A 438 13.01 56.18 27.26
CA THR A 438 13.32 56.39 25.82
C THR A 438 14.81 56.78 25.61
N PRO A 439 15.39 56.90 24.38
CA PRO A 439 14.73 57.09 23.07
C PRO A 439 15.33 56.34 21.84
N SER A 440 14.59 56.43 20.73
CA SER A 440 14.98 56.20 19.32
C SER A 440 15.98 57.28 18.83
N PRO A 441 16.70 57.12 17.69
CA PRO A 441 16.16 57.39 16.34
C PRO A 441 16.76 56.37 15.31
N ALA A 442 16.52 56.35 13.99
CA ALA A 442 16.00 57.28 13.01
C ALA A 442 15.57 56.52 11.75
N GLU A 443 14.78 57.22 10.95
CA GLU A 443 14.27 56.91 9.61
C GLU A 443 15.37 56.73 8.56
N THR A 444 15.07 56.03 7.47
CA THR A 444 15.24 56.57 6.11
C THR A 444 14.46 55.69 5.13
N GLY A 445 13.53 56.32 4.42
CA GLY A 445 12.79 55.72 3.31
C GLY A 445 13.59 55.73 2.02
N LEU A 446 13.14 54.91 1.07
CA LEU A 446 13.23 55.21 -0.36
C LEU A 446 12.20 54.35 -1.10
N GLN A 447 11.26 55.04 -1.72
CA GLN A 447 10.37 54.55 -2.75
C GLN A 447 11.19 54.35 -4.04
N HIS A 448 10.92 53.29 -4.80
CA HIS A 448 10.82 53.44 -6.26
C HIS A 448 9.97 52.35 -6.92
N GLU A 449 9.25 52.86 -7.90
CA GLU A 449 8.25 52.33 -8.81
C GLU A 449 8.44 50.97 -9.48
N VAL A 450 7.25 50.46 -9.80
CA VAL A 450 6.88 49.35 -10.67
C VAL A 450 7.46 49.47 -12.08
N LYS A 451 7.99 48.35 -12.59
CA LYS A 451 8.07 48.07 -14.03
C LYS A 451 7.78 46.58 -14.27
N GLN A 452 6.69 46.27 -14.96
CA GLN A 452 6.51 44.97 -15.62
C GLN A 452 7.51 44.86 -16.79
N PRO A 453 7.94 43.62 -17.11
CA PRO A 453 7.60 43.15 -18.45
C PRO A 453 7.12 41.68 -18.49
N SER A 454 6.27 41.46 -19.49
CA SER A 454 5.87 40.21 -20.12
C SER A 454 7.02 39.31 -20.59
N GLY A 455 6.86 37.99 -20.51
CA GLY A 455 7.59 37.04 -21.37
C GLY A 455 7.93 35.69 -20.71
N ASN A 456 7.46 34.60 -21.35
CA ASN A 456 7.87 33.19 -21.24
C ASN A 456 8.04 32.53 -19.86
N ASN A 457 7.14 31.58 -19.57
CA ASN A 457 7.32 30.57 -18.53
C ASN A 457 8.28 29.46 -19.02
N ASP A 458 9.57 29.77 -19.08
CA ASP A 458 10.62 28.76 -19.06
C ASP A 458 11.04 28.55 -17.60
N ILE A 459 10.78 27.36 -17.06
CA ILE A 459 11.22 26.97 -15.71
C ILE A 459 12.75 26.80 -15.74
N PRO A 460 13.53 27.52 -14.91
CA PRO A 460 14.99 27.40 -14.89
C PRO A 460 15.46 26.00 -14.48
N GLY A 461 16.52 25.53 -15.15
CA GLY A 461 17.07 24.18 -15.05
C GLY A 461 17.41 23.73 -13.63
N ILE A 462 16.89 22.56 -13.27
CA ILE A 462 17.27 21.81 -12.08
C ILE A 462 18.62 21.12 -12.38
N GLN A 463 19.68 21.53 -11.70
CA GLN A 463 20.93 20.76 -11.63
C GLN A 463 20.61 19.36 -11.09
N GLY A 464 20.71 18.38 -11.96
CA GLY A 464 20.17 17.04 -11.78
C GLY A 464 21.10 16.06 -11.09
N THR A 465 20.42 15.02 -10.61
CA THR A 465 20.79 13.59 -10.54
C THR A 465 21.44 12.99 -9.30
N ARG A 466 21.78 13.72 -8.23
CA ARG A 466 22.36 13.07 -7.02
C ARG A 466 21.37 12.55 -5.97
N ASP A 467 20.15 13.07 -5.89
CA ASP A 467 19.24 12.76 -4.77
C ASP A 467 17.86 12.23 -5.22
N LEU A 468 17.81 11.35 -6.22
CA LEU A 468 16.56 10.71 -6.66
C LEU A 468 16.10 9.56 -5.74
N GLU A 469 16.91 9.20 -4.74
CA GLU A 469 16.59 8.10 -3.85
C GLU A 469 16.90 8.46 -2.39
N THR A 470 15.91 9.01 -1.71
CA THR A 470 15.77 8.66 -0.29
C THR A 470 14.94 7.38 -0.26
N PRO A 471 15.51 6.22 0.11
CA PRO A 471 14.69 5.06 0.41
C PRO A 471 13.69 5.45 1.50
N ALA A 472 12.47 4.90 1.44
CA ALA A 472 11.61 4.89 2.63
C ALA A 472 12.46 4.37 3.81
N PRO A 473 12.40 4.99 4.99
CA PRO A 473 13.22 4.57 6.12
C PRO A 473 12.96 3.07 6.37
N PRO A 474 14.02 2.29 6.68
CA PRO A 474 13.85 0.88 6.99
C PRO A 474 12.83 0.74 8.13
N GLN A 475 11.92 -0.22 7.96
CA GLN A 475 10.94 -0.58 8.98
C GLN A 475 11.70 -0.91 10.28
N GLY A 476 11.49 -0.09 11.30
CA GLY A 476 11.95 -0.31 12.67
C GLY A 476 10.75 -0.57 13.57
#